data_AF-A0A3C1VPM6-F1
#
_entry.id   AF-A0A3C1VPM6-F1
#
_cell.length_a   1.000
_cell.length_b   1.000
_cell.length_c   1.000
_cell.angle_alpha   90.00
_cell.angle_beta   90.00
_cell.angle_gamma   90.00
#
_symmetry.space_group_name_H-M   'P 1'
#
loop_
_entity.id
_entity.type
_entity.pdbx_description
1 polymer ?
#
loop_
_entity_poly.entity_id
_entity_poly.type
_entity_poly.pdbx_seq_one_letter_code
_entity_poly.pdbx_strand_id
1 'polypeptide(L)'
;MFHLLIVLLFSSTGLHATAQSEGFEPLATQDEVNSDWLMPRTEHGHPNFQGTWFFGSRTPLQRPKELGTQSTYTEQEVRALEQRMQMRLDNQAAPLEPSRDAPE
;
A
#
# COMPACT_ATOMS: atom_id res chain seq x y z
N MET A 1 -39.97 43.33 -20.02
CA MET A 1 -40.81 43.30 -21.25
C MET A 1 -39.89 42.99 -22.43
N PHE A 2 -40.17 41.89 -23.16
CA PHE A 2 -39.67 41.48 -24.50
C PHE A 2 -38.14 41.45 -24.76
N HIS A 3 -37.47 40.30 -24.86
CA HIS A 3 -37.28 39.46 -26.08
C HIS A 3 -36.81 40.20 -27.35
N LEU A 4 -35.52 40.04 -27.73
CA LEU A 4 -34.99 39.79 -29.12
C LEU A 4 -33.44 39.68 -29.05
N LEU A 5 -32.82 38.50 -29.13
CA LEU A 5 -32.32 37.78 -30.32
C LEU A 5 -31.56 38.62 -31.38
N ILE A 6 -30.32 38.16 -31.67
CA ILE A 6 -29.74 37.90 -33.01
C ILE A 6 -29.17 39.13 -33.78
N VAL A 7 -27.96 39.15 -34.34
CA VAL A 7 -26.88 38.15 -34.48
C VAL A 7 -25.66 38.76 -35.21
N LEU A 8 -24.51 38.07 -35.08
CA LEU A 8 -23.35 37.99 -35.99
C LEU A 8 -22.52 39.26 -36.24
N LEU A 9 -21.22 39.14 -35.96
CA LEU A 9 -20.26 38.88 -37.04
C LEU A 9 -19.05 38.10 -36.48
N PHE A 10 -18.92 36.87 -36.97
CA PHE A 10 -17.74 36.03 -36.88
C PHE A 10 -16.60 36.66 -37.69
N SER A 11 -15.39 36.74 -37.13
CA SER A 11 -14.09 36.68 -37.82
C SER A 11 -12.99 36.66 -36.74
N SER A 12 -12.63 35.49 -36.23
CA SER A 12 -11.36 34.81 -36.51
C SER A 12 -10.11 35.64 -36.16
N THR A 13 -9.47 35.36 -35.02
CA THR A 13 -8.13 34.73 -34.94
C THR A 13 -7.59 34.75 -33.51
N GLY A 14 -7.11 33.59 -33.03
CA GLY A 14 -6.10 33.46 -31.97
C GLY A 14 -6.57 33.57 -30.51
N LEU A 15 -7.32 32.58 -30.00
CA LEU A 15 -7.52 32.44 -28.57
C LEU A 15 -6.20 32.01 -27.90
N HIS A 16 -5.54 32.95 -27.22
CA HIS A 16 -4.55 32.62 -26.19
C HIS A 16 -5.30 31.92 -25.06
N ALA A 17 -5.02 30.63 -24.87
CA ALA A 17 -5.52 29.88 -23.73
C ALA A 17 -4.77 30.34 -22.48
N THR A 18 -5.39 31.20 -21.67
CA THR A 18 -4.97 31.40 -20.28
C THR A 18 -5.75 30.41 -19.41
N ALA A 19 -5.19 29.22 -19.20
CA ALA A 19 -5.67 28.33 -18.15
C ALA A 19 -5.18 28.88 -16.80
N GLN A 20 -6.09 29.39 -15.98
CA GLN A 20 -5.83 29.78 -14.60
C GLN A 20 -5.51 28.50 -13.81
N SER A 21 -4.28 28.37 -13.33
CA SER A 21 -3.89 27.30 -12.42
C SER A 21 -4.47 27.59 -11.03
N GLU A 22 -5.59 26.98 -10.69
CA GLU A 22 -5.95 26.81 -9.29
C GLU A 22 -4.86 25.97 -8.63
N GLY A 23 -4.19 26.55 -7.63
CA GLY A 23 -3.07 25.94 -6.95
C GLY A 23 -3.48 24.60 -6.34
N PHE A 24 -2.92 23.52 -6.87
CA PHE A 24 -2.77 22.30 -6.11
C PHE A 24 -1.71 22.61 -5.04
N GLU A 25 -2.12 22.83 -3.80
CA GLU A 25 -1.20 22.75 -2.66
C GLU A 25 -0.73 21.30 -2.59
N PRO A 26 0.53 20.98 -2.97
CA PRO A 26 1.03 19.64 -2.78
C PRO A 26 0.99 19.37 -1.28
N LEU A 27 0.33 18.28 -0.86
CA LEU A 27 0.56 17.73 0.47
C LEU A 27 2.07 17.68 0.64
N ALA A 28 2.58 18.44 1.62
CA ALA A 28 3.99 18.53 1.92
C ALA A 28 4.58 17.11 1.86
N THR A 29 5.49 16.90 0.91
CA THR A 29 6.27 15.69 0.76
C THR A 29 7.10 15.57 2.03
N GLN A 30 6.57 14.87 3.04
CA GLN A 30 7.38 14.49 4.19
C GLN A 30 8.32 13.38 3.74
N ASP A 31 9.60 13.72 3.90
CA ASP A 31 10.79 12.91 3.87
C ASP A 31 11.21 12.39 2.49
N GLU A 32 12.08 13.16 1.82
CA GLU A 32 13.15 12.55 1.03
C GLU A 32 14.00 11.69 1.97
N VAL A 33 13.63 10.41 2.09
CA VAL A 33 14.56 9.39 2.54
C VAL A 33 15.59 9.24 1.42
N ASN A 34 16.68 10.00 1.51
CA ASN A 34 17.84 9.76 0.66
C ASN A 34 18.50 8.45 1.11
N SER A 35 17.95 7.32 0.68
CA SER A 35 18.60 6.04 0.85
C SER A 35 19.65 5.90 -0.26
N ASP A 36 20.92 6.13 0.05
CA ASP A 36 22.07 5.74 -0.78
C ASP A 36 22.21 4.19 -0.89
N TRP A 37 21.10 3.45 -0.83
CA TRP A 37 21.10 2.01 -0.82
C TRP A 37 21.39 1.48 -2.22
N LEU A 38 22.57 0.87 -2.37
CA LEU A 38 22.98 0.20 -3.58
C LEU A 38 22.63 -1.30 -3.48
N MET A 39 21.75 -1.76 -4.37
CA MET A 39 21.39 -3.18 -4.49
C MET A 39 22.66 -4.04 -4.68
N PRO A 40 22.96 -4.97 -3.74
CA PRO A 40 24.12 -5.86 -3.88
C PRO A 40 23.97 -6.74 -5.13
N ARG A 41 25.10 -7.07 -5.76
CA ARG A 41 25.16 -7.89 -6.98
C ARG A 41 25.92 -9.18 -6.74
N THR A 42 25.53 -10.25 -7.44
CA THR A 42 26.30 -11.50 -7.52
C THR A 42 27.55 -11.32 -8.38
N GLU A 43 28.48 -12.28 -8.38
CA GLU A 43 29.66 -12.29 -9.27
C GLU A 43 29.30 -12.22 -10.77
N HIS A 44 28.10 -12.64 -11.15
CA HIS A 44 27.57 -12.56 -12.51
C HIS A 44 26.83 -11.24 -12.82
N GLY A 45 26.84 -10.26 -11.90
CA GLY A 45 26.20 -8.95 -12.10
C GLY A 45 24.68 -8.88 -11.87
N HIS A 46 24.03 -9.98 -11.47
CA HIS A 46 22.61 -10.00 -11.13
C HIS A 46 22.34 -9.47 -9.71
N PRO A 47 21.14 -8.91 -9.41
CA PRO A 47 20.74 -8.59 -8.03
C PRO A 47 20.88 -9.78 -7.10
N ASN A 48 21.47 -9.56 -5.92
CA ASN A 48 21.67 -10.60 -4.94
C ASN A 48 20.46 -10.70 -4.00
N PHE A 49 19.65 -11.74 -4.21
CA PHE A 49 18.49 -12.08 -3.37
C PHE A 49 18.79 -13.19 -2.35
N GLN A 50 20.07 -13.49 -2.09
CA GLN A 50 20.45 -14.43 -1.04
C GLN A 50 20.09 -13.87 0.34
N GLY A 51 19.71 -14.74 1.27
CA GLY A 51 19.31 -14.35 2.62
C GLY A 51 18.42 -15.41 3.28
N THR A 52 17.94 -15.11 4.49
CA THR A 52 17.00 -15.97 5.21
C THR A 52 15.58 -15.65 4.78
N TRP A 53 14.97 -16.56 4.03
CA TRP A 53 13.59 -16.46 3.60
C TRP A 53 12.69 -17.30 4.52
N PHE A 54 11.65 -16.67 5.08
CA PHE A 54 10.68 -17.39 5.91
C PHE A 54 9.51 -17.91 5.06
N PHE A 55 9.40 -19.23 4.92
CA PHE A 55 8.32 -19.91 4.18
C PHE A 55 7.34 -20.66 5.10
N GLY A 56 6.92 -20.02 6.20
CA GLY A 56 5.99 -20.66 7.15
C GLY A 56 4.59 -20.87 6.57
N SER A 57 4.11 -22.12 6.57
CA SER A 57 2.69 -22.42 6.34
C SER A 57 1.87 -22.01 7.57
N ARG A 58 0.71 -21.37 7.35
CA ARG A 58 -0.26 -21.07 8.41
C ARG A 58 -1.01 -22.33 8.89
N THR A 59 -1.06 -23.36 8.05
CA THR A 59 -1.67 -24.64 8.38
C THR A 59 -0.58 -25.59 8.88
N PRO A 60 -0.62 -26.03 10.15
CA PRO A 60 0.36 -26.95 10.69
C PRO A 60 0.24 -28.33 10.03
N LEU A 61 1.37 -29.03 9.91
CA LEU A 61 1.40 -30.38 9.32
C LEU A 61 0.72 -31.43 10.22
N GLN A 62 0.81 -31.24 11.54
CA GLN A 62 0.17 -32.10 12.53
C GLN A 62 -0.96 -31.35 13.23
N ARG A 63 -1.96 -32.10 13.72
CA ARG A 63 -3.03 -31.54 14.56
C ARG A 63 -2.41 -30.90 15.82
N PRO A 64 -2.77 -29.65 16.15
CA PRO A 64 -2.37 -29.01 17.41
C PRO A 64 -2.74 -29.89 18.62
N LYS A 65 -1.80 -30.07 19.55
CA LYS A 65 -1.98 -30.94 20.73
C LYS A 65 -3.15 -30.49 21.61
N GLU A 66 -3.39 -29.18 21.68
CA GLU A 66 -4.48 -28.57 22.44
C GLU A 66 -5.87 -29.04 21.99
N LEU A 67 -6.02 -29.44 20.72
CA LEU A 67 -7.31 -29.91 20.21
C LEU A 67 -7.63 -31.33 20.64
N GLY A 68 -6.66 -32.15 21.06
CA GLY A 68 -6.90 -33.52 21.55
C GLY A 68 -7.90 -34.31 20.69
N THR A 69 -9.05 -34.65 21.29
CA THR A 69 -10.17 -35.38 20.67
C THR A 69 -11.28 -34.49 20.11
N GLN A 70 -11.13 -33.16 20.15
CA GLN A 70 -12.09 -32.21 19.60
C GLN A 70 -12.25 -32.42 18.09
N SER A 71 -13.47 -32.73 17.67
CA SER A 71 -13.81 -33.04 16.29
C SER A 71 -14.33 -31.83 15.51
N THR A 72 -14.92 -30.85 16.20
CA THR A 72 -15.54 -29.67 15.61
C THR A 72 -15.27 -28.43 16.44
N TYR A 73 -15.28 -27.28 15.79
CA TYR A 73 -15.26 -25.98 16.45
C TYR A 73 -16.68 -25.46 16.60
N THR A 74 -16.92 -24.78 17.71
CA THR A 74 -18.05 -23.90 17.90
C THR A 74 -17.87 -22.63 17.08
N GLU A 75 -18.96 -21.93 16.76
CA GLU A 75 -18.89 -20.65 16.04
C GLU A 75 -18.04 -19.61 16.78
N GLN A 76 -18.10 -19.60 18.11
CA GLN A 76 -17.33 -18.68 18.96
C GLN A 76 -15.83 -18.95 18.83
N GLU A 77 -15.41 -20.21 18.80
CA GLU A 77 -14.01 -20.59 18.61
C GLU A 77 -13.50 -20.20 17.22
N VAL A 78 -14.31 -20.42 16.18
CA VAL A 78 -13.97 -20.00 14.81
C VAL A 78 -13.77 -18.50 14.75
N ARG A 79 -14.73 -17.70 15.27
CA ARG A 79 -14.58 -16.24 15.31
C ARG A 79 -13.35 -15.79 16.06
N ALA A 80 -13.04 -16.43 17.20
CA ALA A 80 -11.83 -16.10 17.96
C ALA A 80 -10.55 -16.46 17.19
N LEU A 81 -10.56 -17.51 16.36
CA LEU A 81 -9.43 -17.87 15.50
C LEU A 81 -9.23 -16.83 14.39
N GLU A 82 -10.32 -16.46 13.72
CA GLU A 82 -10.33 -15.45 12.64
C GLU A 82 -9.87 -14.08 13.15
N GLN A 83 -10.38 -13.64 14.31
CA GLN A 83 -9.95 -12.38 14.94
C GLN A 83 -8.46 -12.37 15.23
N ARG A 84 -7.91 -13.44 15.79
CA ARG A 84 -6.46 -13.57 16.03
C ARG A 84 -5.65 -13.51 14.74
N MET A 85 -6.17 -14.11 13.66
CA MET A 85 -5.52 -14.05 12.35
C MET A 85 -5.54 -12.63 11.78
N GLN A 86 -6.68 -11.94 11.87
CA GLN A 86 -6.81 -10.57 11.40
C GLN A 86 -5.87 -9.63 12.16
N MET A 87 -5.86 -9.68 13.49
CA MET A 87 -4.94 -8.88 14.31
C MET A 87 -3.47 -9.06 13.92
N ARG A 88 -3.06 -10.30 13.60
CA ARG A 88 -1.70 -10.56 13.14
C ARG A 88 -1.43 -9.90 11.77
N LEU A 89 -2.38 -9.96 10.85
CA LEU A 89 -2.25 -9.33 9.53
C LEU A 89 -2.20 -7.80 9.66
N ASP A 90 -3.05 -7.22 10.49
CA ASP A 90 -3.07 -5.78 10.75
C ASP A 90 -1.73 -5.32 11.33
N ASN A 91 -1.17 -6.06 12.30
CA ASN A 91 0.15 -5.77 12.86
C ASN A 91 1.29 -5.92 11.84
N GLN A 92 1.18 -6.86 10.89
CA GLN A 92 2.16 -7.04 9.82
C GLN A 92 2.07 -5.95 8.74
N ALA A 93 0.85 -5.44 8.51
CA ALA A 93 0.57 -4.38 7.54
C ALA A 93 0.74 -2.98 8.13
N ALA A 94 0.91 -2.87 9.46
CA ALA A 94 1.15 -1.60 10.12
C ALA A 94 2.38 -0.92 9.51
N PRO A 95 2.31 0.40 9.24
CA PRO A 95 3.47 1.15 8.78
C PRO A 95 4.65 0.96 9.72
N LEU A 96 5.84 0.81 9.15
CA LEU A 96 7.06 0.84 9.94
C LEU A 96 7.32 2.28 10.39
N GLU A 97 7.81 2.44 11.61
CA GLU A 97 8.26 3.73 12.12
C GLU A 97 9.39 4.29 11.24
N PRO A 98 9.28 5.52 10.71
CA PRO A 98 10.29 6.09 9.82
C PRO A 98 11.70 6.15 10.43
N SER A 99 11.79 6.32 11.75
CA SER A 99 13.04 6.44 12.49
C SER A 99 13.54 5.13 13.09
N ARG A 100 13.09 3.97 12.60
CA ARG A 100 13.54 2.66 13.09
C ARG A 100 14.89 2.27 12.47
N ASP A 101 15.85 1.86 13.30
CA ASP A 101 17.11 1.29 12.84
C ASP A 101 16.93 -0.07 12.14
N ALA A 102 17.87 -0.41 11.25
CA ALA A 102 17.92 -1.71 10.61
C ALA A 102 18.06 -2.83 11.67
N PRO A 103 17.39 -3.98 11.48
CA PRO A 103 17.65 -5.14 12.34
C PRO A 103 19.10 -5.61 12.19
N GLU A 104 19.73 -6.00 13.31
CA GLU A 104 21.06 -6.63 13.36
C GLU A 104 21.12 -8.02 12.68
#